data_AF-A0A2W0D2S4-F1
#
_entry.id   AF-A0A2W0D2S4-F1
#
_cell.length_a   1.000
_cell.length_b   1.000
_cell.length_c   1.000
_cell.angle_alpha   90.00
_cell.angle_beta   90.00
_cell.angle_gamma   90.00
#
_symmetry.space_group_name_H-M   'P 1'
#
loop_
_entity.id
_entity.type
_entity.pdbx_description
1 polymer ?
#
loop_
_entity_poly.entity_id
_entity_poly.type
_entity_poly.pdbx_seq_one_letter_code
_entity_poly.pdbx_strand_id
1 'polypeptide(L)'
;MRKKGRFMLMIILVGLLLLSELFIWSSGRIGLINTVSRMISDAPVIEIQGKRLSYQGTVSFEDTHSLEQYASSDEGNALYKAIGTPVPPPWIYVKKDGNDFFRYKIPQIPWRM
;
A
#
# COMPACT_ATOMS: atom_id res chain seq x y z
N MET A 1 15.37 25.34 -29.39
CA MET A 1 15.88 24.00 -28.99
C MET A 1 15.71 23.66 -27.51
N ARG A 2 15.87 24.61 -26.57
CA ARG A 2 15.86 24.37 -25.10
C ARG A 2 14.56 23.78 -24.52
N LYS A 3 13.38 24.10 -25.07
CA LYS A 3 12.07 23.56 -24.63
C LYS A 3 11.87 22.09 -25.02
N LYS A 4 12.27 21.69 -26.24
CA LYS A 4 12.16 20.30 -26.74
C LYS A 4 13.07 19.34 -25.96
N GLY A 5 14.28 19.77 -25.61
CA GLY A 5 15.20 18.98 -24.79
C GLY A 5 14.68 18.72 -23.37
N ARG A 6 14.10 19.74 -22.71
CA ARG A 6 13.48 19.58 -21.38
C ARG A 6 12.28 18.63 -21.40
N PHE A 7 11.47 18.69 -22.45
CA PHE A 7 10.33 17.79 -22.62
C PHE A 7 10.79 16.33 -22.82
N MET A 8 11.80 16.11 -23.68
CA MET A 8 12.37 14.78 -23.89
C MET A 8 13.00 14.21 -22.60
N LEU A 9 13.72 15.04 -21.84
CA LEU A 9 14.26 14.66 -20.53
C LEU A 9 13.14 14.23 -19.56
N MET A 10 12.04 14.98 -19.52
CA MET A 10 10.90 14.65 -18.66
C MET A 10 10.28 13.29 -19.03
N ILE A 11 10.12 13.00 -20.33
CA ILE A 11 9.64 11.69 -20.80
C ILE A 11 10.58 10.57 -20.37
N ILE A 12 11.90 10.76 -20.51
CA ILE A 12 12.88 9.75 -20.11
C ILE A 12 12.80 9.48 -18.60
N LEU A 13 12.70 10.53 -17.79
CA LEU A 13 12.57 10.39 -16.34
C LEU A 13 11.29 9.66 -15.93
N VAL A 14 10.16 9.98 -16.55
CA VAL A 14 8.89 9.28 -16.32
C VAL A 14 8.99 7.82 -16.75
N GLY A 15 9.59 7.55 -17.91
CA GLY A 15 9.81 6.19 -18.40
C GLY A 15 10.67 5.36 -17.45
N LEU A 16 11.78 5.92 -16.95
CA LEU A 16 12.64 5.28 -15.96
C LEU A 16 11.91 4.99 -14.64
N LEU A 17 11.09 5.94 -14.16
CA LEU A 17 10.27 5.72 -12.97
C LEU A 17 9.29 4.55 -13.18
N LEU A 18 8.56 4.53 -14.29
CA LEU A 18 7.61 3.46 -14.59
C LEU A 18 8.30 2.09 -14.74
N LEU A 19 9.47 2.04 -15.40
CA LEU A 19 10.26 0.81 -15.51
C LEU A 19 10.74 0.32 -14.14
N SER A 20 11.18 1.23 -13.27
CA SER A 20 11.59 0.89 -11.90
C SER A 20 10.42 0.34 -11.08
N GLU A 21 9.24 0.94 -11.22
CA GLU A 21 8.01 0.48 -10.53
C GLU A 21 7.64 -0.93 -11.01
N LEU A 22 7.70 -1.17 -12.32
CA LEU A 22 7.41 -2.48 -12.91
C LEU A 22 8.40 -3.54 -12.44
N PHE A 23 9.70 -3.23 -12.39
CA PHE A 23 10.72 -4.13 -11.87
C PHE A 23 10.50 -4.46 -10.39
N ILE A 24 10.18 -3.47 -9.55
CA ILE A 24 9.91 -3.69 -8.13
C ILE A 24 8.62 -4.51 -7.93
N TRP A 25 7.55 -4.18 -8.66
CA TRP A 25 6.29 -4.90 -8.61
C TRP A 25 6.45 -6.37 -8.99
N SER A 26 7.30 -6.64 -9.99
CA SER A 26 7.66 -7.99 -10.39
C SER A 26 8.21 -8.78 -9.19
N SER A 27 9.10 -8.19 -8.38
CA SER A 27 9.68 -8.87 -7.21
C SER A 27 8.72 -9.09 -6.03
N GLY A 28 7.44 -8.69 -6.14
CA GLY A 28 6.46 -8.74 -5.04
C GLY A 28 6.75 -7.73 -3.93
N ARG A 29 7.59 -6.73 -4.20
CA ARG A 29 7.94 -5.65 -3.29
C ARG A 29 7.07 -4.42 -3.55
N ILE A 30 7.03 -3.52 -2.58
CA ILE A 30 6.30 -2.26 -2.69
C ILE A 30 7.14 -1.26 -3.49
N GLY A 31 6.54 -0.70 -4.54
CA GLY A 31 7.16 0.32 -5.38
C GLY A 31 7.29 1.70 -4.73
N LEU A 32 7.93 2.61 -5.48
CA LEU A 32 8.20 3.97 -5.05
C LEU A 32 6.92 4.78 -4.97
N ILE A 33 6.03 4.61 -5.96
CA ILE A 33 4.76 5.35 -6.00
C ILE A 33 3.93 5.04 -4.76
N ASN A 34 3.81 3.76 -4.39
CA ASN A 34 3.10 3.35 -3.20
C ASN A 34 3.73 3.90 -1.91
N THR A 35 5.07 3.89 -1.83
CA THR A 35 5.80 4.44 -0.69
C THR A 35 5.55 5.94 -0.53
N VAL A 36 5.55 6.71 -1.62
CA VAL A 36 5.24 8.14 -1.61
C VAL A 36 3.78 8.37 -1.23
N SER A 37 2.83 7.65 -1.83
CA SER A 37 1.39 7.74 -1.50
C SER A 37 1.11 7.47 -0.02
N ARG A 38 1.85 6.53 0.58
CA ARG A 38 1.79 6.25 2.01
C ARG A 38 2.33 7.42 2.84
N MET A 39 3.50 7.96 2.47
CA MET A 39 4.13 9.09 3.16
C MET A 39 3.27 10.35 3.14
N ILE A 40 2.68 10.71 2.00
CA ILE A 40 1.78 11.89 1.92
C ILE A 40 0.50 11.70 2.72
N SER A 41 0.10 10.46 2.98
CA SER A 41 -1.09 10.13 3.79
C SER A 41 -0.77 10.00 5.27
N ASP A 42 0.50 10.14 5.65
CA ASP A 42 1.03 9.86 7.00
C ASP A 42 0.67 8.46 7.51
N ALA A 43 0.62 7.49 6.59
CA ALA A 43 0.25 6.12 6.91
C ALA A 43 1.50 5.34 7.40
N PRO A 44 1.41 4.52 8.46
CA PRO A 44 2.56 3.78 8.99
C PRO A 44 3.09 2.74 8.01
N VAL A 45 4.34 2.33 8.17
CA VAL A 45 4.85 1.14 7.49
C VAL A 45 4.25 -0.07 8.21
N ILE A 46 3.67 -1.01 7.48
CA ILE A 46 3.09 -2.22 8.07
C ILE A 46 3.80 -3.43 7.48
N GLU A 47 4.35 -4.25 8.36
CA GLU A 47 5.02 -5.50 8.05
C GLU A 47 4.33 -6.66 8.76
N ILE A 48 4.12 -7.77 8.04
CA ILE A 48 3.64 -9.03 8.60
C ILE A 48 4.57 -10.13 8.12
N GLN A 49 5.20 -10.86 9.04
CA GLN A 49 6.11 -11.96 8.73
C GLN A 49 7.24 -11.52 7.76
N GLY A 50 7.80 -10.32 7.97
CA GLY A 50 8.84 -9.74 7.14
C GLY A 50 8.38 -9.28 5.74
N LYS A 51 7.07 -9.28 5.47
CA LYS A 51 6.49 -8.75 4.23
C LYS A 51 5.80 -7.43 4.48
N ARG A 52 6.28 -6.39 3.80
CA ARG A 52 5.65 -5.07 3.79
C ARG A 52 4.31 -5.11 3.05
N LEU A 53 3.28 -4.48 3.62
CA LEU A 53 1.97 -4.34 3.00
C LEU A 53 1.88 -3.09 2.14
N SER A 54 1.24 -3.22 0.98
CA SER A 54 0.99 -2.10 0.07
C SER A 54 -0.15 -1.23 0.59
N TYR A 55 0.08 0.08 0.67
CA TYR A 55 -0.92 1.07 1.05
C TYR A 55 -1.94 1.28 -0.07
N GLN A 56 -3.23 1.32 0.25
CA GLN A 56 -4.35 1.32 -0.71
C GLN A 56 -5.34 2.48 -0.46
N GLY A 57 -4.89 3.50 0.27
CA GLY A 57 -5.68 4.67 0.60
C GLY A 57 -6.22 4.67 2.04
N THR A 58 -6.92 5.73 2.39
CA THR A 58 -7.66 5.86 3.65
C THR A 58 -9.14 5.64 3.36
N VAL A 59 -9.83 4.90 4.24
CA VAL A 59 -11.26 4.64 4.18
C VAL A 59 -11.91 5.04 5.49
N SER A 60 -13.11 5.58 5.43
CA SER A 60 -13.92 5.88 6.61
C SER A 60 -15.00 4.81 6.76
N PHE A 61 -15.21 4.33 7.97
CA PHE A 61 -16.30 3.40 8.28
C PHE A 61 -17.40 4.11 9.05
N GLU A 62 -18.65 3.98 8.61
CA GLU A 62 -19.79 4.53 9.35
C GLU A 62 -19.93 3.88 10.73
N ASP A 63 -19.62 2.57 10.82
CA ASP A 63 -19.61 1.83 12.07
C ASP A 63 -18.35 0.93 12.19
N THR A 64 -17.59 1.15 13.27
CA THR A 64 -16.38 0.38 13.58
C THR A 64 -16.67 -1.05 14.06
N HIS A 65 -17.91 -1.36 14.43
CA HIS A 65 -18.34 -2.72 14.77
C HIS A 65 -18.31 -3.69 13.57
N SER A 66 -18.14 -3.17 12.34
CA SER A 66 -17.96 -3.98 11.14
C SER A 66 -16.54 -4.56 10.98
N LEU A 67 -15.61 -4.15 11.85
CA LEU A 67 -14.22 -4.57 11.85
C LEU A 67 -13.91 -5.43 13.08
N GLU A 68 -13.16 -6.51 12.87
CA GLU A 68 -12.60 -7.33 13.92
C GLU A 68 -11.07 -7.31 13.88
N GLN A 69 -10.44 -7.44 15.04
CA GLN A 69 -8.98 -7.54 15.10
C GLN A 69 -8.53 -8.86 14.47
N TYR A 70 -7.65 -8.75 13.48
CA TYR A 70 -7.12 -9.86 12.71
C TYR A 70 -5.77 -10.34 13.23
N ALA A 71 -4.83 -9.41 13.42
CA ALA A 71 -3.45 -9.71 13.77
C ALA A 71 -2.77 -8.47 14.38
N SER A 72 -1.50 -8.63 14.75
CA SER A 72 -0.61 -7.50 15.02
C SER A 72 0.51 -7.49 13.99
N SER A 73 0.96 -6.31 13.56
CA SER A 73 2.12 -6.19 12.69
C SER A 73 3.40 -6.55 13.44
N ASP A 74 4.50 -6.76 12.71
CA ASP A 74 5.81 -7.03 13.30
C ASP A 74 6.28 -5.87 14.22
N GLU A 75 5.87 -4.63 13.91
CA GLU A 75 6.08 -3.43 14.73
C GLU A 75 5.05 -3.24 15.87
N GLY A 76 4.10 -4.16 16.05
CA GLY A 76 3.09 -4.11 17.12
C GLY A 76 1.82 -3.30 16.83
N ASN A 77 1.60 -2.86 15.59
CA ASN A 77 0.36 -2.17 15.21
C ASN A 77 -0.82 -3.15 15.16
N ALA A 78 -1.97 -2.77 15.72
CA ALA A 78 -3.19 -3.56 15.63
C ALA A 78 -3.74 -3.54 14.20
N LEU A 79 -3.95 -4.73 13.64
CA LEU A 79 -4.46 -4.93 12.29
C LEU A 79 -5.90 -5.46 12.35
N TYR A 80 -6.78 -4.83 11.59
CA TYR A 80 -8.20 -5.15 11.54
C TYR A 80 -8.59 -5.73 10.18
N LYS A 81 -9.64 -6.55 10.15
CA LYS A 81 -10.30 -7.02 8.93
C LYS A 81 -11.80 -6.82 9.03
N ALA A 82 -12.48 -6.78 7.89
CA ALA A 82 -13.94 -6.78 7.89
C ALA A 82 -14.48 -8.14 8.33
N ILE A 83 -15.52 -8.13 9.15
CA ILE A 83 -16.19 -9.35 9.63
C ILE A 83 -16.72 -10.15 8.43
N GLY A 84 -16.59 -11.48 8.51
CA GLY A 84 -17.05 -12.39 7.44
C GLY A 84 -16.10 -12.50 6.25
N THR A 85 -14.93 -11.85 6.27
CA THR A 85 -13.90 -12.03 5.25
C THR A 85 -13.02 -13.26 5.51
N PRO A 86 -12.59 -13.98 4.44
CA PRO A 86 -11.73 -15.16 4.56
C PRO A 86 -10.37 -14.80 5.16
N VAL A 87 -9.65 -15.81 5.65
CA VAL A 87 -8.25 -15.67 6.09
C VAL A 87 -7.35 -16.33 5.04
N PRO A 88 -6.41 -15.60 4.40
CA PRO A 88 -6.05 -14.21 4.63
C PRO A 88 -7.09 -13.21 4.09
N PRO A 89 -7.29 -12.06 4.78
CA PRO A 89 -8.30 -11.09 4.37
C PRO A 89 -7.91 -10.36 3.07
N PRO A 90 -8.89 -9.95 2.25
CA PRO A 90 -8.62 -9.20 1.02
C PRO A 90 -8.04 -7.82 1.31
N TRP A 91 -8.43 -7.23 2.45
CA TRP A 91 -7.99 -5.92 2.91
C TRP A 91 -7.64 -5.98 4.39
N ILE A 92 -6.57 -5.28 4.74
CA ILE A 92 -6.11 -5.13 6.12
C ILE A 92 -6.25 -3.66 6.48
N TYR A 93 -6.84 -3.36 7.63
CA TYR A 93 -7.10 -2.00 8.08
C TYR A 93 -6.26 -1.67 9.30
N VAL A 94 -5.73 -0.45 9.35
CA VAL A 94 -5.01 0.10 10.49
C VAL A 94 -5.68 1.38 10.91
N LYS A 95 -5.98 1.51 12.20
CA LYS A 95 -6.68 2.68 12.73
C LYS A 95 -5.84 3.94 12.53
N LYS A 96 -6.45 4.99 11.98
CA LYS A 96 -5.84 6.33 11.86
C LYS A 96 -6.34 7.24 12.97
N ASP A 97 -7.59 7.68 12.86
CA ASP A 97 -8.25 8.53 13.86
C ASP A 97 -9.78 8.38 13.72
N GLY A 98 -10.51 8.45 14.83
CA GLY A 98 -11.96 8.27 14.85
C GLY A 98 -12.41 7.02 14.08
N ASN A 99 -13.15 7.26 12.99
CA ASN A 99 -13.71 6.26 12.09
C ASN A 99 -12.87 6.03 10.82
N ASP A 100 -11.71 6.69 10.69
CA ASP A 100 -10.81 6.56 9.55
C ASP A 100 -9.75 5.48 9.77
N PHE A 101 -9.54 4.69 8.72
CA PHE A 101 -8.60 3.58 8.69
C PHE A 101 -7.75 3.64 7.44
N PHE A 102 -6.46 3.41 7.60
CA PHE A 102 -5.58 3.12 6.48
C PHE A 102 -5.85 1.71 5.96
N ARG A 103 -6.06 1.59 4.65
CA ARG A 103 -6.30 0.33 3.98
C ARG A 103 -5.00 -0.19 3.38
N TYR A 104 -4.73 -1.46 3.59
CA TYR A 104 -3.55 -2.16 3.09
C TYR A 104 -3.94 -3.46 2.38
N LYS A 105 -3.01 -3.94 1.54
CA LYS A 105 -3.11 -5.23 0.85
C LYS A 105 -1.77 -5.95 0.88
N ILE A 106 -1.81 -7.27 1.04
CA ILE A 106 -0.62 -8.11 0.89
C ILE A 106 -0.20 -8.07 -0.59
N PRO A 107 1.04 -7.64 -0.92
CA PRO A 107 1.49 -7.62 -2.30
C PRO A 107 1.51 -9.04 -2.86
N GLN A 108 0.85 -9.22 -4.00
CA GLN A 108 0.81 -10.49 -4.72
C GLN A 108 1.81 -10.43 -5.87
N ILE A 109 2.57 -11.51 -6.03
CA ILE A 109 3.49 -11.64 -7.16
C ILE A 109 2.64 -12.03 -8.39
N PRO A 110 2.66 -11.24 -9.47
CA PRO A 110 1.71 -11.39 -10.58
C PRO A 110 1.77 -12.75 -11.30
N TRP A 111 2.90 -13.46 -11.23
CA TRP A 111 3.09 -14.79 -11.85
C TRP A 111 2.92 -15.98 -10.88
N ARG A 112 2.57 -15.74 -9.61
CA ARG A 112 2.22 -16.80 -8.64
C ARG A 112 0.71 -16.80 -8.33
N MET A 113 -0.09 -16.16 -9.18
CA MET A 113 -1.56 -16.17 -9.12
C MET A 113 -2.13 -17.42 -9.78
#